data_AF-A0A0S7X7Z4-F1
#
_entry.id   AF-A0A0S7X7Z4-F1
#
_cell.length_a   1.000
_cell.length_b   1.000
_cell.length_c   1.000
_cell.angle_alpha   90.00
_cell.angle_beta   90.00
_cell.angle_gamma   90.00
#
_symmetry.space_group_name_H-M   'P 1'
#
loop_
_entity.id
_entity.type
_entity.pdbx_description
1 polymer ?
#
loop_
_entity_poly.entity_id
_entity_poly.type
_entity_poly.pdbx_seq_one_letter_code
_entity_poly.pdbx_strand_id
1 'polypeptide(L)'
;MNGRRMATATSLAALLVASGLWARTLHVPGEYSTIQEGLENAVPGDTVLVASGTYPENIVWPASAQGVVLTSESGAASTVIDGRGLGTVVTFEGTFDSTTVISGFTVTNGSGGPGSGIYCWAASPKIEGNWITGNSTDWNGGGVSGLGSNSIIRYNVITGNSAYYEGGGIHFDGYGEGGIGSDGSLDLVSAFGVPDDGARQPHALIERNRIEHNVAARGGGIGIFKCFPKVTKNRIAHNSATWGGGGIYGFRSPDLEITWNEISNNSAEGDSGGGLLFYDWTSADLHHDNIHGNEEYGVKVLYGPGPTEAFWCWWGHPSGPYHPVTNPLGQGDWVSDGVYYYPWLFEPNPIVLVAARPAEPTVTQGGELEIGVRIDNLTDYAQPFWALTEVVLPDSTLISPVVGPVHLSVDPAQCIARRITHHVPLAAPVGTYVYRALIGRPPDDIWDRWEFQFEVISSKSSRGTEIGQRQTM
;
A
#
# COMPACT_ATOMS: atom_id res chain seq x y z
N MET A 1 -69.12 44.30 25.83
CA MET A 1 -67.66 44.51 25.71
C MET A 1 -66.98 43.23 26.17
N ASN A 2 -66.76 42.30 25.24
CA ASN A 2 -66.17 40.99 25.51
C ASN A 2 -64.74 40.96 24.98
N GLY A 3 -63.78 40.78 25.89
CA GLY A 3 -62.38 40.56 25.54
C GLY A 3 -62.14 39.12 25.09
N ARG A 4 -61.32 38.96 24.06
CA ARG A 4 -60.60 37.72 23.76
C ARG A 4 -59.12 38.08 23.63
N ARG A 5 -58.33 37.60 24.59
CA ARG A 5 -56.88 37.73 24.67
C ARG A 5 -56.25 36.79 23.63
N MET A 6 -55.31 37.32 22.85
CA MET A 6 -54.38 36.55 22.03
C MET A 6 -53.48 35.71 22.94
N ALA A 7 -53.44 34.40 22.71
CA ALA A 7 -52.41 33.52 23.24
C ALA A 7 -51.22 33.55 22.28
N THR A 8 -50.13 34.18 22.69
CA THR A 8 -48.84 34.09 22.02
C THR A 8 -48.16 32.79 22.44
N ALA A 9 -48.02 31.86 21.49
CA ALA A 9 -47.23 30.65 21.64
C ALA A 9 -45.74 31.04 21.81
N THR A 10 -45.15 30.69 22.94
CA THR A 10 -43.72 30.78 23.18
C THR A 10 -43.09 29.52 22.63
N SER A 11 -42.60 29.57 21.39
CA SER A 11 -41.74 28.51 20.85
C SER A 11 -40.35 28.65 21.49
N LEU A 12 -40.03 27.70 22.37
CA LEU A 12 -38.70 27.49 22.92
C LEU A 12 -37.81 26.97 21.78
N ALA A 13 -37.01 27.84 21.16
CA ALA A 13 -36.00 27.43 20.21
C ALA A 13 -34.89 26.68 20.98
N ALA A 14 -34.87 25.35 20.87
CA ALA A 14 -33.72 24.56 21.26
C ALA A 14 -32.57 24.91 20.31
N LEU A 15 -31.63 25.71 20.81
CA LEU A 15 -30.37 25.98 20.13
C LEU A 15 -29.55 24.68 20.20
N LEU A 16 -29.69 23.80 19.21
CA LEU A 16 -28.68 22.78 18.95
C LEU A 16 -27.41 23.52 18.56
N VAL A 17 -26.49 23.66 19.52
CA VAL A 17 -25.08 23.85 19.17
C VAL A 17 -24.66 22.53 18.53
N ALA A 18 -24.74 22.46 17.20
CA ALA A 18 -23.95 21.50 16.46
C ALA A 18 -22.50 21.84 16.78
N SER A 19 -21.93 21.17 17.76
CA SER A 19 -20.48 21.05 17.86
C SER A 19 -20.05 20.51 16.50
N GLY A 20 -19.40 21.34 15.67
CA GLY A 20 -18.72 20.80 14.50
C GLY A 20 -17.85 19.65 14.99
N LEU A 21 -18.10 18.44 14.51
CA LEU A 21 -17.25 17.29 14.80
C LEU A 21 -15.97 17.51 14.01
N TRP A 22 -15.02 18.22 14.62
CA TRP A 22 -13.63 18.17 14.17
C TRP A 22 -13.15 16.74 14.41
N ALA A 23 -12.41 16.18 13.46
CA ALA A 23 -11.71 14.93 13.62
C ALA A 23 -10.93 14.94 14.95
N ARG A 24 -11.24 14.00 15.84
CA ARG A 24 -10.58 13.87 17.14
C ARG A 24 -9.44 12.86 17.06
N THR A 25 -8.49 12.98 17.97
CA THR A 25 -7.46 11.95 18.20
C THR A 25 -7.80 11.23 19.50
N LEU A 26 -8.08 9.93 19.42
CA LEU A 26 -8.39 9.05 20.54
C LEU A 26 -7.13 8.28 20.90
N HIS A 27 -6.64 8.44 22.12
CA HIS A 27 -5.36 7.86 22.54
C HIS A 27 -5.53 6.48 23.19
N VAL A 28 -4.72 5.49 22.76
CA VAL A 28 -4.68 4.13 23.33
C VAL A 28 -3.25 3.82 23.82
N PRO A 29 -3.01 3.46 25.09
CA PRO A 29 -3.98 3.11 26.12
C PRO A 29 -4.46 4.31 26.98
N GLY A 30 -4.23 5.55 26.53
CA GLY A 30 -4.38 6.76 27.36
C GLY A 30 -5.82 7.09 27.76
N GLU A 31 -6.72 7.17 26.77
CA GLU A 31 -8.16 7.39 26.96
C GLU A 31 -8.94 6.08 27.01
N TYR A 32 -8.54 5.12 26.18
CA TYR A 32 -9.15 3.79 26.09
C TYR A 32 -8.09 2.75 26.37
N SER A 33 -8.46 1.68 27.05
CA SER A 33 -7.50 0.67 27.52
C SER A 33 -7.03 -0.27 26.41
N THR A 34 -7.82 -0.41 25.34
CA THR A 34 -7.53 -1.29 24.21
C THR A 34 -7.80 -0.60 22.87
N ILE A 35 -7.27 -1.16 21.79
CA ILE A 35 -7.48 -0.64 20.43
C ILE A 35 -8.95 -0.80 20.03
N GLN A 36 -9.54 -1.97 20.31
CA GLN A 36 -10.95 -2.24 20.03
C GLN A 36 -11.86 -1.18 20.68
N GLU A 37 -11.64 -0.87 21.96
CA GLU A 37 -12.41 0.14 22.69
C GLU A 37 -12.27 1.53 22.07
N GLY A 38 -11.06 1.90 21.62
CA GLY A 38 -10.82 3.15 20.91
C GLY A 38 -11.59 3.24 19.58
N LEU A 39 -11.61 2.15 18.80
CA LEU A 39 -12.36 2.09 17.53
C LEU A 39 -13.88 2.15 17.74
N GLU A 40 -14.40 1.51 18.79
CA GLU A 40 -15.83 1.52 19.12
C GLU A 40 -16.35 2.92 19.49
N ASN A 41 -15.47 3.81 19.95
CA ASN A 41 -15.79 5.18 20.32
C ASN A 41 -15.39 6.23 19.26
N ALA A 42 -14.75 5.78 18.17
CA ALA A 42 -14.39 6.62 17.04
C ALA A 42 -15.58 6.82 16.09
N VAL A 43 -15.64 7.99 15.46
CA VAL A 43 -16.59 8.30 14.38
C VAL A 43 -15.84 8.67 13.10
N PRO A 44 -16.49 8.69 11.92
CA PRO A 44 -15.81 8.98 10.67
C PRO A 44 -14.97 10.26 10.69
N GLY A 45 -13.71 10.13 10.26
CA GLY A 45 -12.70 11.20 10.31
C GLY A 45 -11.84 11.21 11.58
N ASP A 46 -12.22 10.53 12.66
CA ASP A 46 -11.38 10.41 13.86
C ASP A 46 -10.10 9.60 13.59
N THR A 47 -9.08 9.84 14.40
CA THR A 47 -7.85 9.05 14.45
C THR A 47 -7.75 8.32 15.78
N VAL A 48 -7.57 7.00 15.76
CA VAL A 48 -7.16 6.21 16.92
C VAL A 48 -5.63 6.12 16.90
N LEU A 49 -4.98 6.84 17.84
CA LEU A 49 -3.52 6.92 17.95
C LEU A 49 -3.02 5.99 19.06
N VAL A 50 -2.21 5.00 18.68
CA VAL A 50 -1.77 3.92 19.57
C VAL A 50 -0.31 4.10 19.95
N ALA A 51 -0.05 4.19 21.26
CA ALA A 51 1.31 4.27 21.80
C ALA A 51 2.11 2.97 21.54
N SER A 52 3.43 3.02 21.75
CA SER A 52 4.26 1.81 21.70
C SER A 52 3.81 0.77 22.73
N GLY A 53 3.76 -0.50 22.33
CA GLY A 53 3.32 -1.59 23.20
C GLY A 53 2.88 -2.84 22.43
N THR A 54 2.52 -3.88 23.18
CA THR A 54 1.92 -5.10 22.64
C THR A 54 0.47 -5.19 23.10
N TYR A 55 -0.43 -5.31 22.14
CA TYR A 55 -1.88 -5.31 22.30
C TYR A 55 -2.41 -6.69 21.93
N PRO A 56 -2.69 -7.56 22.92
CA PRO A 56 -3.19 -8.92 22.70
C PRO A 56 -4.68 -8.89 22.32
N GLU A 57 -4.97 -8.56 21.07
CA GLU A 57 -6.33 -8.29 20.56
C GLU A 57 -6.58 -9.00 19.22
N ASN A 58 -7.84 -9.33 18.98
CA ASN A 58 -8.36 -9.70 17.67
C ASN A 58 -9.41 -8.65 17.32
N ILE A 59 -9.03 -7.68 16.49
CA ILE A 59 -9.82 -6.49 16.21
C ILE A 59 -10.89 -6.84 15.17
N VAL A 60 -12.14 -6.48 15.47
CA VAL A 60 -13.22 -6.43 14.48
C VAL A 60 -13.55 -4.97 14.25
N TRP A 61 -13.28 -4.49 13.05
CA TRP A 61 -13.47 -3.09 12.71
C TRP A 61 -14.96 -2.72 12.83
N PRO A 62 -15.34 -1.79 13.73
CA PRO A 62 -16.74 -1.48 13.94
C PRO A 62 -17.37 -0.87 12.69
N ALA A 63 -18.58 -1.29 12.33
CA ALA A 63 -19.31 -0.72 11.18
C ALA A 63 -19.53 0.80 11.29
N SER A 64 -19.52 1.35 12.51
CA SER A 64 -19.61 2.80 12.78
C SER A 64 -18.30 3.56 12.49
N ALA A 65 -17.18 2.87 12.37
CA ALA A 65 -15.83 3.43 12.24
C ALA A 65 -15.38 3.55 10.77
N GLN A 66 -16.32 3.76 9.83
CA GLN A 66 -16.00 4.10 8.45
C GLN A 66 -15.10 5.35 8.40
N GLY A 67 -14.00 5.32 7.67
CA GLY A 67 -13.15 6.50 7.50
C GLY A 67 -12.36 6.89 8.74
N VAL A 68 -12.23 5.99 9.71
CA VAL A 68 -11.35 6.14 10.86
C VAL A 68 -9.92 5.76 10.47
N VAL A 69 -8.95 6.51 10.99
CA VAL A 69 -7.52 6.21 10.84
C VAL A 69 -7.02 5.56 12.13
N LEU A 70 -6.64 4.28 12.07
CA LEU A 70 -5.89 3.60 13.12
C LEU A 70 -4.40 3.72 12.81
N THR A 71 -3.64 4.38 13.68
CA THR A 71 -2.21 4.59 13.45
C THR A 71 -1.38 4.47 14.72
N SER A 72 -0.17 3.91 14.61
CA SER A 72 0.79 3.89 15.70
C SER A 72 1.49 5.23 15.86
N GLU A 73 1.88 5.59 17.09
CA GLU A 73 2.72 6.75 17.35
C GLU A 73 4.19 6.51 16.97
N SER A 74 4.69 5.28 17.13
CA SER A 74 6.13 4.96 17.03
C SER A 74 6.51 3.97 15.92
N GLY A 75 5.56 3.64 15.06
CA GLY A 75 5.75 2.75 13.91
C GLY A 75 5.72 1.25 14.24
N ALA A 76 5.70 0.44 13.17
CA ALA A 76 5.43 -1.00 13.25
C ALA A 76 6.40 -1.77 14.15
N ALA A 77 7.66 -1.33 14.21
CA ALA A 77 8.68 -1.99 15.04
C ALA A 77 8.41 -1.90 16.55
N SER A 78 7.59 -0.96 17.01
CA SER A 78 7.36 -0.70 18.45
C SER A 78 5.91 -0.90 18.91
N THR A 79 4.97 -1.07 17.97
CA THR A 79 3.54 -1.22 18.26
C THR A 79 3.01 -2.50 17.62
N VAL A 80 2.63 -3.47 18.44
CA VAL A 80 2.27 -4.83 18.03
C VAL A 80 0.81 -5.12 18.35
N ILE A 81 0.04 -5.60 17.38
CA ILE A 81 -1.27 -6.23 17.55
C ILE A 81 -1.04 -7.75 17.45
N ASP A 82 -1.25 -8.45 18.55
CA ASP A 82 -0.96 -9.89 18.70
C ASP A 82 -2.25 -10.70 18.79
N GLY A 83 -2.53 -11.49 17.74
CA GLY A 83 -3.72 -12.33 17.65
C GLY A 83 -3.69 -13.59 18.51
N ARG A 84 -2.56 -13.89 19.19
CA ARG A 84 -2.37 -15.00 20.15
C ARG A 84 -2.70 -16.40 19.63
N GLY A 85 -2.79 -16.59 18.33
CA GLY A 85 -3.25 -17.82 17.71
C GLY A 85 -4.74 -18.12 17.98
N LEU A 86 -5.58 -17.08 18.13
CA LEU A 86 -7.00 -17.23 18.45
C LEU A 86 -7.96 -16.89 17.30
N GLY A 87 -7.44 -16.39 16.19
CA GLY A 87 -8.24 -15.94 15.04
C GLY A 87 -7.45 -15.03 14.13
N THR A 88 -8.14 -14.44 13.16
CA THR A 88 -7.68 -13.27 12.41
C THR A 88 -7.33 -12.13 13.36
N VAL A 89 -6.22 -11.43 13.12
CA VAL A 89 -5.78 -10.31 13.99
C VAL A 89 -6.63 -9.07 13.74
N VAL A 90 -6.90 -8.72 12.49
CA VAL A 90 -7.74 -7.56 12.12
C VAL A 90 -8.74 -7.94 11.04
N THR A 91 -10.02 -7.75 11.34
CA THR A 91 -11.13 -8.07 10.42
C THR A 91 -11.88 -6.81 10.01
N PHE A 92 -12.03 -6.62 8.70
CA PHE A 92 -12.94 -5.67 8.09
C PHE A 92 -14.08 -6.42 7.41
N GLU A 93 -15.31 -6.24 7.90
CA GLU A 93 -16.52 -6.81 7.32
C GLU A 93 -17.47 -5.70 6.88
N GLY A 94 -17.76 -5.64 5.58
CA GLY A 94 -18.68 -4.66 5.00
C GLY A 94 -17.98 -3.67 4.07
N THR A 95 -18.65 -2.57 3.74
CA THR A 95 -18.29 -1.70 2.61
C THR A 95 -17.27 -0.61 2.97
N PHE A 96 -16.24 -0.94 3.75
CA PHE A 96 -15.18 0.03 4.09
C PHE A 96 -14.48 0.52 2.81
N ASP A 97 -14.11 1.80 2.77
CA ASP A 97 -13.38 2.39 1.66
C ASP A 97 -11.97 2.86 2.08
N SER A 98 -11.22 3.39 1.12
CA SER A 98 -9.82 3.80 1.30
C SER A 98 -9.57 4.96 2.27
N THR A 99 -10.63 5.60 2.79
CA THR A 99 -10.55 6.55 3.92
C THR A 99 -10.38 5.85 5.26
N THR A 100 -10.71 4.57 5.34
CA THR A 100 -10.44 3.70 6.50
C THR A 100 -9.00 3.21 6.39
N VAL A 101 -8.17 3.50 7.40
CA VAL A 101 -6.71 3.26 7.32
C VAL A 101 -6.21 2.50 8.53
N ILE A 102 -5.38 1.48 8.32
CA ILE A 102 -4.55 0.87 9.35
C ILE A 102 -3.07 1.09 9.01
N SER A 103 -2.31 1.66 9.95
CA SER A 103 -0.92 2.00 9.68
C SER A 103 0.04 1.95 10.86
N GLY A 104 1.27 1.50 10.60
CA GLY A 104 2.35 1.51 11.58
C GLY A 104 2.27 0.42 12.63
N PHE A 105 1.62 -0.71 12.35
CA PHE A 105 1.53 -1.83 13.30
C PHE A 105 2.36 -3.02 12.84
N THR A 106 2.96 -3.74 13.79
CA THR A 106 3.20 -5.17 13.60
C THR A 106 1.88 -5.91 13.83
N VAL A 107 1.45 -6.72 12.86
CA VAL A 107 0.24 -7.57 12.92
C VAL A 107 0.70 -9.03 12.87
N THR A 108 0.53 -9.75 13.97
CA THR A 108 1.19 -11.05 14.14
C THR A 108 0.40 -12.07 14.95
N ASN A 109 0.87 -13.32 14.92
CA ASN A 109 0.28 -14.48 15.59
C ASN A 109 -1.22 -14.66 15.28
N GLY A 110 -1.66 -14.26 14.10
CA GLY A 110 -2.97 -14.61 13.59
C GLY A 110 -3.04 -16.09 13.26
N SER A 111 -4.16 -16.74 13.61
CA SER A 111 -4.39 -18.13 13.20
C SER A 111 -5.85 -18.50 13.04
N GLY A 112 -6.16 -19.34 12.05
CA GLY A 112 -7.53 -19.80 11.81
C GLY A 112 -8.38 -18.75 11.08
N GLY A 113 -9.25 -19.22 10.18
CA GLY A 113 -10.04 -18.37 9.28
C GLY A 113 -9.22 -17.80 8.09
N PRO A 114 -9.87 -17.30 7.02
CA PRO A 114 -9.17 -16.61 5.93
C PRO A 114 -8.51 -15.32 6.40
N GLY A 115 -7.38 -14.93 5.81
CA GLY A 115 -6.75 -13.64 6.15
C GLY A 115 -6.21 -13.58 7.57
N SER A 116 -5.50 -14.61 8.05
CA SER A 116 -5.14 -14.74 9.47
C SER A 116 -4.44 -13.51 10.06
N GLY A 117 -3.68 -12.74 9.28
CA GLY A 117 -3.24 -11.41 9.70
C GLY A 117 -4.36 -10.38 9.57
N ILE A 118 -4.66 -9.96 8.34
CA ILE A 118 -5.70 -8.99 8.02
C ILE A 118 -6.69 -9.59 7.04
N TYR A 119 -7.98 -9.51 7.37
CA TYR A 119 -9.07 -9.98 6.51
C TYR A 119 -9.98 -8.84 6.08
N CYS A 120 -10.19 -8.72 4.77
CA CYS A 120 -11.09 -7.75 4.15
C CYS A 120 -12.22 -8.49 3.41
N TRP A 121 -13.41 -8.54 4.00
CA TRP A 121 -14.62 -9.07 3.37
C TRP A 121 -15.47 -7.94 2.80
N ALA A 122 -15.56 -7.86 1.47
CA ALA A 122 -16.26 -6.80 0.73
C ALA A 122 -15.80 -5.38 1.10
N ALA A 123 -14.63 -5.28 1.75
CA ALA A 123 -14.07 -4.09 2.35
C ALA A 123 -12.83 -3.67 1.58
N SER A 124 -12.63 -2.38 1.37
CA SER A 124 -11.51 -1.80 0.61
C SER A 124 -10.71 -0.77 1.42
N PRO A 125 -10.25 -1.10 2.65
CA PRO A 125 -9.43 -0.19 3.45
C PRO A 125 -8.05 0.06 2.81
N LYS A 126 -7.36 1.06 3.36
CA LYS A 126 -5.94 1.28 3.11
C LYS A 126 -5.10 0.62 4.20
N ILE A 127 -4.27 -0.33 3.80
CA ILE A 127 -3.34 -1.05 4.66
C ILE A 127 -1.95 -0.50 4.33
N GLU A 128 -1.39 0.34 5.20
CA GLU A 128 -0.13 1.01 4.90
C GLU A 128 0.93 1.02 6.00
N GLY A 129 2.20 0.79 5.66
CA GLY A 129 3.30 0.94 6.61
C GLY A 129 3.29 -0.07 7.76
N ASN A 130 2.69 -1.24 7.58
CA ASN A 130 2.59 -2.29 8.60
C ASN A 130 3.63 -3.39 8.39
N TRP A 131 3.97 -4.10 9.47
CA TRP A 131 4.72 -5.35 9.45
C TRP A 131 3.75 -6.51 9.69
N ILE A 132 3.32 -7.19 8.63
CA ILE A 132 2.36 -8.29 8.70
C ILE A 132 3.16 -9.59 8.68
N THR A 133 3.30 -10.24 9.83
CA THR A 133 4.29 -11.31 9.99
C THR A 133 3.87 -12.43 10.92
N GLY A 134 4.29 -13.66 10.63
CA GLY A 134 4.06 -14.81 11.50
C GLY A 134 2.59 -15.19 11.62
N ASN A 135 1.77 -14.89 10.60
CA ASN A 135 0.36 -15.27 10.56
C ASN A 135 0.20 -16.55 9.74
N SER A 136 -0.61 -17.49 10.23
CA SER A 136 -0.77 -18.80 9.59
C SER A 136 -2.22 -19.23 9.52
N THR A 137 -2.67 -19.71 8.36
CA THR A 137 -4.03 -20.22 8.17
C THR A 137 -4.08 -21.54 7.43
N ASP A 138 -5.07 -22.37 7.77
CA ASP A 138 -5.46 -23.56 6.99
C ASP A 138 -6.35 -23.21 5.77
N TRP A 139 -6.55 -21.91 5.51
CA TRP A 139 -7.37 -21.36 4.42
C TRP A 139 -6.49 -20.58 3.41
N ASN A 140 -6.98 -19.43 2.94
CA ASN A 140 -6.32 -18.53 2.00
C ASN A 140 -5.86 -17.25 2.71
N GLY A 141 -4.78 -16.64 2.23
CA GLY A 141 -4.28 -15.34 2.71
C GLY A 141 -3.67 -15.42 4.09
N GLY A 142 -2.44 -15.91 4.22
CA GLY A 142 -1.77 -15.99 5.52
C GLY A 142 -1.60 -14.60 6.14
N GLY A 143 -1.00 -13.67 5.39
CA GLY A 143 -0.82 -12.29 5.80
C GLY A 143 -2.08 -11.45 5.61
N VAL A 144 -2.50 -11.24 4.36
CA VAL A 144 -3.69 -10.45 4.00
C VAL A 144 -4.60 -11.26 3.08
N SER A 145 -5.92 -11.26 3.34
CA SER A 145 -6.91 -11.78 2.40
C SER A 145 -7.97 -10.74 2.08
N GLY A 146 -8.18 -10.45 0.79
CA GLY A 146 -9.25 -9.63 0.29
C GLY A 146 -10.26 -10.44 -0.52
N LEU A 147 -11.50 -10.56 -0.04
CA LEU A 147 -12.60 -11.20 -0.76
C LEU A 147 -13.58 -10.12 -1.22
N GLY A 148 -13.74 -9.93 -2.52
CA GLY A 148 -14.49 -8.81 -3.09
C GLY A 148 -13.94 -7.45 -2.65
N SER A 149 -12.62 -7.35 -2.52
CA SER A 149 -11.92 -6.22 -1.92
C SER A 149 -11.07 -5.46 -2.93
N ASN A 150 -11.17 -4.13 -2.94
CA ASN A 150 -10.32 -3.22 -3.70
C ASN A 150 -9.34 -2.46 -2.78
N SER A 151 -8.84 -3.15 -1.75
CA SER A 151 -7.92 -2.55 -0.77
C SER A 151 -6.66 -1.98 -1.42
N ILE A 152 -6.15 -0.90 -0.84
CA ILE A 152 -4.83 -0.36 -1.18
C ILE A 152 -3.83 -0.88 -0.16
N ILE A 153 -2.92 -1.75 -0.60
CA ILE A 153 -1.86 -2.36 0.22
C ILE A 153 -0.54 -1.73 -0.20
N ARG A 154 0.04 -0.88 0.67
CA ARG A 154 1.27 -0.18 0.34
C ARG A 154 2.26 0.03 1.47
N TYR A 155 3.56 0.06 1.18
CA TYR A 155 4.62 0.26 2.19
C TYR A 155 4.63 -0.78 3.31
N ASN A 156 4.05 -1.96 3.09
CA ASN A 156 4.04 -3.01 4.11
C ASN A 156 5.25 -3.93 3.94
N VAL A 157 5.69 -4.50 5.06
CA VAL A 157 6.55 -5.68 5.10
C VAL A 157 5.65 -6.86 5.41
N ILE A 158 5.45 -7.77 4.46
CA ILE A 158 4.57 -8.93 4.56
C ILE A 158 5.47 -10.16 4.50
N THR A 159 5.79 -10.73 5.66
CA THR A 159 6.84 -11.76 5.71
C THR A 159 6.61 -12.87 6.72
N GLY A 160 7.02 -14.10 6.36
CA GLY A 160 6.89 -15.25 7.25
C GLY A 160 5.43 -15.62 7.53
N ASN A 161 4.54 -15.37 6.58
CA ASN A 161 3.14 -15.79 6.67
C ASN A 161 2.89 -17.07 5.87
N SER A 162 1.94 -17.88 6.32
CA SER A 162 1.61 -19.15 5.67
C SER A 162 0.11 -19.35 5.46
N ALA A 163 -0.24 -19.92 4.31
CA ALA A 163 -1.58 -20.38 3.98
C ALA A 163 -1.52 -21.84 3.53
N TYR A 164 -2.52 -22.66 3.86
CA TYR A 164 -2.54 -24.04 3.36
C TYR A 164 -2.84 -24.09 1.86
N TYR A 165 -3.72 -23.21 1.36
CA TYR A 165 -4.12 -23.21 -0.04
C TYR A 165 -3.44 -22.09 -0.83
N GLU A 166 -3.81 -20.84 -0.59
CA GLU A 166 -3.56 -19.77 -1.58
C GLU A 166 -3.09 -18.48 -0.92
N GLY A 167 -2.09 -17.80 -1.51
CA GLY A 167 -1.66 -16.47 -1.08
C GLY A 167 -1.04 -16.47 0.32
N GLY A 168 0.19 -16.98 0.47
CA GLY A 168 0.84 -17.02 1.78
C GLY A 168 1.00 -15.62 2.37
N GLY A 169 1.47 -14.68 1.55
CA GLY A 169 1.56 -13.27 1.90
C GLY A 169 0.22 -12.54 1.69
N ILE A 170 -0.24 -12.49 0.45
CA ILE A 170 -1.47 -11.80 0.05
C ILE A 170 -2.34 -12.74 -0.78
N HIS A 171 -3.64 -12.75 -0.51
CA HIS A 171 -4.65 -13.40 -1.33
C HIS A 171 -5.74 -12.40 -1.73
N PHE A 172 -6.11 -12.35 -3.01
CA PHE A 172 -7.29 -11.65 -3.49
C PHE A 172 -8.20 -12.59 -4.27
N ASP A 173 -9.50 -12.57 -3.95
CA ASP A 173 -10.56 -13.22 -4.72
C ASP A 173 -11.66 -12.21 -5.07
N GLY A 174 -12.05 -12.14 -6.35
CA GLY A 174 -13.06 -11.20 -6.84
C GLY A 174 -14.51 -11.52 -6.46
N TYR A 175 -14.81 -12.74 -5.99
CA TYR A 175 -16.15 -13.28 -5.76
C TYR A 175 -17.07 -13.33 -7.01
N GLY A 176 -17.60 -14.52 -7.25
CA GLY A 176 -18.61 -14.82 -8.25
C GLY A 176 -18.87 -16.33 -8.29
N GLU A 177 -20.05 -16.77 -7.82
CA GLU A 177 -20.58 -18.10 -8.18
C GLU A 177 -21.09 -18.15 -9.63
N GLY A 178 -21.10 -17.00 -10.32
CA GLY A 178 -21.20 -16.95 -11.77
C GLY A 178 -19.92 -17.50 -12.40
N GLY A 179 -20.03 -18.60 -13.13
CA GLY A 179 -18.93 -19.10 -13.95
C GLY A 179 -18.50 -18.03 -14.95
N ILE A 180 -17.21 -18.03 -15.30
CA ILE A 180 -16.73 -17.29 -16.46
C ILE A 180 -17.48 -17.86 -17.68
N GLY A 181 -18.16 -16.99 -18.43
CA GLY A 181 -18.78 -17.36 -19.69
C GLY A 181 -17.74 -18.00 -20.61
N SER A 182 -18.14 -18.88 -21.54
CA SER A 182 -17.20 -19.55 -22.46
C SER A 182 -16.37 -18.59 -23.34
N ASP A 183 -16.65 -17.29 -23.29
CA ASP A 183 -15.99 -16.19 -23.97
C ASP A 183 -15.03 -15.36 -23.08
N GLY A 184 -14.83 -15.74 -21.81
CA GLY A 184 -13.98 -15.00 -20.88
C GLY A 184 -14.68 -13.81 -20.20
N SER A 185 -15.99 -13.61 -20.43
CA SER A 185 -16.75 -12.62 -19.69
C SER A 185 -16.95 -13.08 -18.25
N LEU A 186 -16.59 -12.21 -17.30
CA LEU A 186 -17.00 -12.36 -15.91
C LEU A 186 -18.48 -12.05 -15.83
N ASP A 187 -19.31 -13.09 -15.68
CA ASP A 187 -20.65 -12.91 -15.16
C ASP A 187 -20.51 -12.64 -13.67
N LEU A 188 -20.14 -11.39 -13.34
CA LEU A 188 -20.23 -10.84 -11.99
C LEU A 188 -21.71 -10.81 -11.63
N VAL A 189 -22.26 -11.98 -11.29
CA VAL A 189 -23.51 -12.03 -10.53
C VAL A 189 -23.25 -11.14 -9.34
N SER A 190 -24.04 -10.07 -9.25
CA SER A 190 -24.01 -9.03 -8.23
C SER A 190 -24.36 -9.60 -6.86
N ALA A 191 -23.55 -10.52 -6.35
CA ALA A 191 -23.46 -10.75 -4.94
C ALA A 191 -22.98 -9.43 -4.35
N PHE A 192 -23.86 -8.76 -3.59
CA PHE A 192 -23.61 -7.52 -2.84
C PHE A 192 -23.86 -6.18 -3.54
N GLY A 193 -24.46 -6.13 -4.73
CA GLY A 193 -25.03 -4.87 -5.27
C GLY A 193 -24.01 -3.79 -5.63
N VAL A 194 -22.76 -4.17 -5.93
CA VAL A 194 -21.80 -3.27 -6.58
C VAL A 194 -22.29 -3.05 -8.03
N PRO A 195 -22.54 -1.81 -8.48
CA PRO A 195 -22.99 -1.56 -9.83
C PRO A 195 -21.94 -2.04 -10.84
N ASP A 196 -22.35 -2.96 -11.72
CA ASP A 196 -21.63 -3.25 -12.96
C ASP A 196 -21.84 -2.06 -13.91
N ASP A 197 -20.95 -1.08 -13.84
CA ASP A 197 -21.03 0.15 -14.66
C ASP A 197 -20.28 0.03 -15.99
N GLY A 198 -19.79 -1.16 -16.35
CA GLY A 198 -19.06 -1.39 -17.59
C GLY A 198 -17.74 -0.63 -17.70
N ALA A 199 -17.32 0.07 -16.64
CA ALA A 199 -15.94 0.51 -16.47
C ALA A 199 -15.17 -0.66 -15.84
N ARG A 200 -13.95 -0.95 -16.34
CA ARG A 200 -13.01 -1.84 -15.65
C ARG A 200 -12.97 -1.42 -14.17
N GLN A 201 -13.49 -2.27 -13.27
CA GLN A 201 -13.77 -1.92 -11.87
C GLN A 201 -12.50 -1.41 -11.17
N PRO A 202 -12.58 -0.53 -10.15
CA PRO A 202 -11.40 -0.03 -9.46
C PRO A 202 -10.60 -1.19 -8.88
N HIS A 203 -9.44 -1.44 -9.49
CA HIS A 203 -8.53 -2.53 -9.18
C HIS A 203 -7.92 -2.35 -7.79
N ALA A 204 -7.88 -3.41 -6.95
CA ALA A 204 -7.03 -3.41 -5.76
C ALA A 204 -5.59 -3.01 -6.15
N LEU A 205 -4.90 -2.28 -5.28
CA LEU A 205 -3.56 -1.77 -5.56
C LEU A 205 -2.57 -2.38 -4.56
N ILE A 206 -1.62 -3.16 -5.07
CA ILE A 206 -0.49 -3.68 -4.31
C ILE A 206 0.75 -2.93 -4.78
N GLU A 207 1.19 -1.94 -4.00
CA GLU A 207 2.35 -1.13 -4.37
C GLU A 207 3.40 -0.96 -3.29
N ARG A 208 4.69 -0.96 -3.65
CA ARG A 208 5.77 -0.57 -2.72
C ARG A 208 5.83 -1.43 -1.45
N ASN A 209 5.47 -2.71 -1.56
CA ASN A 209 5.56 -3.66 -0.47
C ASN A 209 6.81 -4.54 -0.59
N ARG A 210 7.27 -5.04 0.55
CA ARG A 210 8.24 -6.15 0.64
C ARG A 210 7.47 -7.41 1.04
N ILE A 211 7.26 -8.32 0.10
CA ILE A 211 6.48 -9.55 0.25
C ILE A 211 7.45 -10.72 0.16
N GLU A 212 7.85 -11.26 1.31
CA GLU A 212 8.96 -12.21 1.35
C GLU A 212 8.80 -13.35 2.33
N HIS A 213 9.42 -14.50 2.03
CA HIS A 213 9.42 -15.65 2.94
C HIS A 213 8.01 -16.11 3.32
N ASN A 214 7.04 -15.93 2.43
CA ASN A 214 5.69 -16.42 2.64
C ASN A 214 5.51 -17.78 1.92
N VAL A 215 4.63 -18.61 2.46
CA VAL A 215 4.44 -19.99 2.01
C VAL A 215 2.96 -20.27 1.75
N ALA A 216 2.65 -20.89 0.60
CA ALA A 216 1.31 -21.42 0.32
C ALA A 216 1.36 -22.68 -0.54
N ALA A 217 0.22 -23.29 -0.87
CA ALA A 217 0.21 -24.24 -1.99
C ALA A 217 0.34 -23.49 -3.31
N ARG A 218 -0.39 -22.39 -3.50
CA ARG A 218 -0.34 -21.56 -4.71
C ARG A 218 -0.14 -20.10 -4.35
N GLY A 219 0.75 -19.39 -5.03
CA GLY A 219 0.96 -17.97 -4.76
C GLY A 219 1.61 -17.78 -3.40
N GLY A 220 2.82 -18.30 -3.20
CA GLY A 220 3.52 -18.18 -1.91
C GLY A 220 3.55 -16.73 -1.43
N GLY A 221 3.94 -15.81 -2.32
CA GLY A 221 3.86 -14.37 -2.11
C GLY A 221 2.43 -13.84 -2.29
N ILE A 222 1.91 -13.92 -3.51
CA ILE A 222 0.59 -13.37 -3.89
C ILE A 222 -0.24 -14.41 -4.64
N GLY A 223 -1.46 -14.67 -4.18
CA GLY A 223 -2.48 -15.43 -4.89
C GLY A 223 -3.60 -14.53 -5.42
N ILE A 224 -3.88 -14.59 -6.72
CA ILE A 224 -4.86 -13.75 -7.42
C ILE A 224 -5.90 -14.65 -8.08
N PHE A 225 -7.16 -14.52 -7.67
CA PHE A 225 -8.25 -15.38 -8.09
C PHE A 225 -9.42 -14.55 -8.60
N LYS A 226 -9.76 -14.73 -9.88
CA LYS A 226 -10.94 -14.11 -10.50
C LYS A 226 -11.03 -12.59 -10.26
N CYS A 227 -9.88 -11.91 -10.22
CA CYS A 227 -9.79 -10.49 -9.94
C CYS A 227 -8.55 -9.89 -10.60
N PHE A 228 -8.46 -8.56 -10.58
CA PHE A 228 -7.49 -7.84 -11.41
C PHE A 228 -6.68 -6.82 -10.61
N PRO A 229 -5.98 -7.17 -9.52
CA PRO A 229 -5.18 -6.19 -8.80
C PRO A 229 -4.07 -5.65 -9.71
N LYS A 230 -3.74 -4.36 -9.53
CA LYS A 230 -2.49 -3.79 -10.06
C LYS A 230 -1.37 -4.10 -9.07
N VAL A 231 -0.31 -4.76 -9.55
CA VAL A 231 0.86 -5.12 -8.75
C VAL A 231 2.06 -4.33 -9.26
N THR A 232 2.53 -3.35 -8.51
CA THR A 232 3.62 -2.50 -9.00
C THR A 232 4.63 -2.06 -7.94
N LYS A 233 5.90 -1.92 -8.31
CA LYS A 233 6.94 -1.40 -7.41
C LYS A 233 7.09 -2.23 -6.14
N ASN A 234 6.80 -3.53 -6.18
CA ASN A 234 6.98 -4.42 -5.04
C ASN A 234 8.28 -5.19 -5.14
N ARG A 235 8.80 -5.61 -3.99
CA ARG A 235 9.77 -6.69 -3.90
C ARG A 235 9.04 -7.96 -3.47
N ILE A 236 9.02 -8.96 -4.33
CA ILE A 236 8.36 -10.25 -4.12
C ILE A 236 9.45 -11.31 -4.19
N ALA A 237 10.02 -11.67 -3.04
CA ALA A 237 11.22 -12.49 -3.01
C ALA A 237 11.21 -13.59 -1.97
N HIS A 238 11.87 -14.70 -2.26
CA HIS A 238 12.02 -15.82 -1.31
C HIS A 238 10.70 -16.42 -0.82
N ASN A 239 9.63 -16.30 -1.61
CA ASN A 239 8.37 -16.95 -1.31
C ASN A 239 8.38 -18.38 -1.88
N SER A 240 7.56 -19.26 -1.30
CA SER A 240 7.52 -20.68 -1.66
C SER A 240 6.10 -21.19 -1.88
N ALA A 241 5.93 -22.02 -2.91
CA ALA A 241 4.66 -22.66 -3.23
C ALA A 241 4.82 -24.18 -3.41
N THR A 242 3.93 -25.00 -2.85
CA THR A 242 3.99 -26.47 -3.10
C THR A 242 3.39 -26.88 -4.44
N TRP A 243 2.62 -26.01 -5.10
CA TRP A 243 1.98 -26.29 -6.39
C TRP A 243 2.42 -25.38 -7.52
N GLY A 244 2.82 -24.14 -7.28
CA GLY A 244 3.23 -23.21 -8.33
C GLY A 244 2.98 -21.74 -8.02
N GLY A 245 3.71 -20.86 -8.72
CA GLY A 245 3.68 -19.43 -8.49
C GLY A 245 4.21 -19.10 -7.11
N GLY A 246 5.46 -19.48 -6.82
CA GLY A 246 6.11 -19.15 -5.56
C GLY A 246 6.00 -17.65 -5.24
N GLY A 247 6.29 -16.81 -6.22
CA GLY A 247 6.09 -15.36 -6.16
C GLY A 247 4.61 -14.98 -6.33
N ILE A 248 4.07 -15.20 -7.53
CA ILE A 248 2.68 -14.83 -7.89
C ILE A 248 1.99 -16.01 -8.57
N TYR A 249 0.75 -16.30 -8.14
CA TYR A 249 -0.14 -17.23 -8.82
C TYR A 249 -1.41 -16.50 -9.25
N GLY A 250 -1.76 -16.62 -10.53
CA GLY A 250 -3.01 -16.09 -11.08
C GLY A 250 -3.93 -17.20 -11.58
N PHE A 251 -5.21 -17.09 -11.22
CA PHE A 251 -6.27 -18.00 -11.63
C PHE A 251 -7.47 -17.25 -12.17
N ARG A 252 -7.93 -17.60 -13.39
CA ARG A 252 -9.12 -17.01 -14.00
C ARG A 252 -9.13 -15.48 -13.97
N SER A 253 -7.95 -14.90 -14.18
CA SER A 253 -7.72 -13.46 -14.04
C SER A 253 -7.07 -12.94 -15.34
N PRO A 254 -7.85 -12.70 -16.41
CA PRO A 254 -7.32 -12.08 -17.63
C PRO A 254 -6.78 -10.65 -17.40
N ASP A 255 -5.79 -10.24 -18.19
CA ASP A 255 -5.28 -8.86 -18.27
C ASP A 255 -4.76 -8.28 -16.94
N LEU A 256 -4.04 -9.08 -16.14
CA LEU A 256 -3.35 -8.58 -14.95
C LEU A 256 -2.29 -7.54 -15.31
N GLU A 257 -2.22 -6.44 -14.55
CA GLU A 257 -1.15 -5.44 -14.68
C GLU A 257 -0.10 -5.66 -13.59
N ILE A 258 1.07 -6.17 -13.99
CA ILE A 258 2.21 -6.41 -13.08
C ILE A 258 3.40 -5.67 -13.67
N THR A 259 3.85 -4.61 -13.00
CA THR A 259 4.89 -3.74 -13.57
C THR A 259 5.86 -3.20 -12.55
N TRP A 260 7.13 -3.01 -12.92
CA TRP A 260 8.16 -2.42 -12.06
C TRP A 260 8.39 -3.17 -10.73
N ASN A 261 8.23 -4.48 -10.70
CA ASN A 261 8.46 -5.30 -9.52
C ASN A 261 9.83 -5.99 -9.59
N GLU A 262 10.43 -6.21 -8.42
CA GLU A 262 11.52 -7.18 -8.25
C GLU A 262 10.89 -8.50 -7.83
N ILE A 263 10.88 -9.50 -8.71
CA ILE A 263 10.33 -10.84 -8.48
C ILE A 263 11.48 -11.85 -8.54
N SER A 264 12.06 -12.15 -7.38
CA SER A 264 13.31 -12.90 -7.35
C SER A 264 13.38 -14.01 -6.32
N ASN A 265 14.16 -15.05 -6.62
CA ASN A 265 14.46 -16.11 -5.66
C ASN A 265 13.22 -16.80 -5.06
N ASN A 266 12.11 -16.84 -5.80
CA ASN A 266 10.92 -17.56 -5.37
C ASN A 266 10.99 -19.02 -5.83
N SER A 267 10.36 -19.91 -5.07
CA SER A 267 10.46 -21.37 -5.25
C SER A 267 9.10 -22.02 -5.43
N ALA A 268 9.04 -23.09 -6.21
CA ALA A 268 7.88 -23.95 -6.27
C ALA A 268 8.29 -25.42 -6.46
N GLU A 269 7.55 -26.35 -5.85
CA GLU A 269 7.86 -27.77 -6.01
C GLU A 269 7.60 -28.25 -7.45
N GLY A 270 8.64 -28.86 -8.05
CA GLY A 270 8.61 -29.39 -9.41
C GLY A 270 8.34 -28.30 -10.46
N ASP A 271 8.01 -28.74 -11.68
CA ASP A 271 7.99 -27.92 -12.91
C ASP A 271 7.05 -26.68 -12.92
N SER A 272 6.38 -26.37 -11.82
CA SER A 272 5.24 -25.44 -11.75
C SER A 272 5.60 -23.95 -11.71
N GLY A 273 6.89 -23.61 -11.68
CA GLY A 273 7.38 -22.23 -11.78
C GLY A 273 7.41 -21.49 -10.44
N GLY A 274 8.63 -21.21 -9.98
CA GLY A 274 8.89 -20.47 -8.74
C GLY A 274 8.50 -19.00 -8.82
N GLY A 275 8.63 -18.36 -9.99
CA GLY A 275 8.33 -16.93 -10.16
C GLY A 275 6.83 -16.65 -10.24
N LEU A 276 6.30 -16.62 -11.46
CA LEU A 276 4.90 -16.37 -11.76
C LEU A 276 4.28 -17.59 -12.46
N LEU A 277 3.09 -18.00 -12.00
CA LEU A 277 2.26 -19.01 -12.67
C LEU A 277 0.88 -18.44 -12.99
N PHE A 278 0.53 -18.41 -14.27
CA PHE A 278 -0.80 -18.04 -14.75
C PHE A 278 -1.54 -19.28 -15.24
N TYR A 279 -2.62 -19.62 -14.54
CA TYR A 279 -3.39 -20.83 -14.76
C TYR A 279 -4.84 -20.51 -15.14
N ASP A 280 -5.40 -21.27 -16.10
CA ASP A 280 -6.82 -21.29 -16.49
C ASP A 280 -7.43 -19.89 -16.74
N TRP A 281 -7.43 -19.45 -18.00
CA TRP A 281 -7.98 -18.14 -18.40
C TRP A 281 -7.30 -16.94 -17.72
N THR A 282 -6.03 -17.08 -17.33
CA THR A 282 -5.22 -15.99 -16.80
C THR A 282 -4.24 -15.50 -17.87
N SER A 283 -4.13 -14.18 -18.00
CA SER A 283 -3.11 -13.48 -18.79
C SER A 283 -2.60 -12.28 -18.00
N ALA A 284 -1.40 -11.82 -18.31
CA ALA A 284 -0.84 -10.62 -17.71
C ALA A 284 -0.07 -9.79 -18.74
N ASP A 285 -0.10 -8.49 -18.51
CA ASP A 285 0.86 -7.53 -19.03
C ASP A 285 1.97 -7.36 -17.96
N LEU A 286 3.13 -7.97 -18.23
CA LEU A 286 4.35 -7.87 -17.44
C LEU A 286 5.28 -6.86 -18.10
N HIS A 287 5.55 -5.74 -17.44
CA HIS A 287 6.38 -4.68 -18.01
C HIS A 287 7.35 -4.07 -16.99
N HIS A 288 8.61 -3.99 -17.40
CA HIS A 288 9.68 -3.38 -16.59
C HIS A 288 9.93 -4.09 -15.26
N ASP A 289 9.57 -5.37 -15.14
CA ASP A 289 9.88 -6.18 -13.98
C ASP A 289 11.30 -6.79 -14.08
N ASN A 290 11.91 -6.99 -12.91
CA ASN A 290 13.10 -7.82 -12.77
C ASN A 290 12.65 -9.20 -12.27
N ILE A 291 12.67 -10.19 -13.15
CA ILE A 291 12.23 -11.57 -12.88
C ILE A 291 13.46 -12.47 -12.95
N HIS A 292 14.04 -12.84 -11.81
CA HIS A 292 15.31 -13.57 -11.83
C HIS A 292 15.58 -14.44 -10.61
N GLY A 293 16.35 -15.50 -10.80
CA GLY A 293 16.74 -16.41 -9.72
C GLY A 293 15.57 -17.24 -9.19
N ASN A 294 14.43 -17.26 -9.87
CA ASN A 294 13.30 -18.08 -9.46
C ASN A 294 13.55 -19.54 -9.86
N GLU A 295 13.01 -20.46 -9.07
CA GLU A 295 13.14 -21.89 -9.34
C GLU A 295 12.42 -22.25 -10.65
N GLU A 296 13.19 -22.82 -11.59
CA GLU A 296 12.77 -23.20 -12.94
C GLU A 296 12.25 -22.04 -13.79
N TYR A 297 10.95 -21.74 -13.71
CA TYR A 297 10.27 -20.74 -14.52
C TYR A 297 10.16 -19.42 -13.77
N GLY A 298 10.62 -18.36 -14.43
CA GLY A 298 10.30 -16.99 -14.09
C GLY A 298 8.84 -16.69 -14.41
N VAL A 299 8.36 -17.12 -15.58
CA VAL A 299 6.94 -17.01 -15.97
C VAL A 299 6.47 -18.31 -16.62
N LYS A 300 5.41 -18.90 -16.08
CA LYS A 300 4.76 -20.08 -16.63
C LYS A 300 3.28 -19.79 -16.89
N VAL A 301 2.80 -20.18 -18.07
CA VAL A 301 1.40 -20.08 -18.49
C VAL A 301 0.86 -21.47 -18.75
N LEU A 302 -0.28 -21.80 -18.13
CA LEU A 302 -1.00 -23.06 -18.31
C LEU A 302 -2.48 -22.76 -18.59
N TYR A 303 -2.98 -23.21 -19.74
CA TYR A 303 -4.38 -23.02 -20.14
C TYR A 303 -4.81 -21.53 -20.21
N GLY A 304 -3.93 -20.66 -20.71
CA GLY A 304 -4.20 -19.23 -20.88
C GLY A 304 -5.10 -18.90 -22.10
N PRO A 305 -5.87 -17.79 -22.06
CA PRO A 305 -6.82 -17.44 -23.12
C PRO A 305 -6.17 -16.65 -24.28
N GLY A 306 -4.91 -16.24 -24.09
CA GLY A 306 -4.13 -15.40 -25.01
C GLY A 306 -2.68 -15.29 -24.54
N PRO A 307 -1.84 -14.52 -25.24
CA PRO A 307 -0.44 -14.36 -24.89
C PRO A 307 -0.29 -13.59 -23.57
N THR A 308 0.66 -14.01 -22.73
CA THR A 308 1.19 -13.17 -21.63
C THR A 308 2.33 -12.34 -22.20
N GLU A 309 2.18 -11.02 -22.19
CA GLU A 309 3.19 -10.09 -22.68
C GLU A 309 4.19 -9.80 -21.54
N ALA A 310 5.48 -9.94 -21.82
CA ALA A 310 6.55 -9.82 -20.84
C ALA A 310 7.72 -8.99 -21.39
N PHE A 311 7.39 -7.78 -21.86
CA PHE A 311 8.36 -6.91 -22.50
C PHE A 311 9.13 -6.07 -21.49
N TRP A 312 10.34 -5.69 -21.88
CA TRP A 312 11.23 -4.85 -21.07
C TRP A 312 11.48 -5.42 -19.67
N CYS A 313 11.40 -6.75 -19.54
CA CYS A 313 11.72 -7.45 -18.31
C CYS A 313 13.20 -7.85 -18.30
N TRP A 314 13.81 -7.84 -17.12
CA TRP A 314 15.12 -8.44 -16.87
C TRP A 314 14.93 -9.87 -16.39
N TRP A 315 15.66 -10.82 -16.99
CA TRP A 315 15.48 -12.26 -16.74
C TRP A 315 16.61 -12.88 -15.91
N GLY A 316 17.47 -12.07 -15.30
CA GLY A 316 18.66 -12.56 -14.57
C GLY A 316 19.92 -12.68 -15.43
N HIS A 317 19.82 -12.56 -16.75
CA HIS A 317 20.98 -12.59 -17.65
C HIS A 317 20.75 -11.77 -18.94
N PRO A 318 21.79 -11.12 -19.52
CA PRO A 318 21.63 -10.28 -20.72
C PRO A 318 21.18 -11.05 -21.98
N SER A 319 21.37 -12.38 -22.00
CA SER A 319 20.85 -13.23 -23.08
C SER A 319 19.32 -13.43 -23.04
N GLY A 320 18.64 -12.89 -22.03
CA GLY A 320 17.22 -13.08 -21.82
C GLY A 320 16.85 -14.45 -21.24
N PRO A 321 15.54 -14.76 -21.20
CA PRO A 321 15.02 -15.97 -20.58
C PRO A 321 15.34 -17.19 -21.43
N TYR A 322 15.47 -18.34 -20.80
CA TYR A 322 15.56 -19.60 -21.53
C TYR A 322 14.19 -20.01 -22.08
N HIS A 323 14.14 -20.32 -23.37
CA HIS A 323 13.01 -21.04 -23.98
C HIS A 323 13.55 -22.05 -25.02
N PRO A 324 13.15 -23.33 -24.98
CA PRO A 324 13.80 -24.39 -25.76
C PRO A 324 13.75 -24.21 -27.29
N VAL A 325 12.79 -23.42 -27.79
CA VAL A 325 12.60 -23.19 -29.24
C VAL A 325 13.03 -21.78 -29.66
N THR A 326 12.45 -20.75 -29.03
CA THR A 326 12.60 -19.33 -29.41
C THR A 326 13.78 -18.62 -28.75
N ASN A 327 14.40 -19.16 -27.69
CA ASN A 327 15.66 -18.65 -27.13
C ASN A 327 16.47 -19.76 -26.41
N PRO A 328 16.95 -20.79 -27.12
CA PRO A 328 17.58 -21.97 -26.52
C PRO A 328 18.95 -21.69 -25.87
N LEU A 329 19.52 -20.50 -26.10
CA LEU A 329 20.79 -20.06 -25.50
C LEU A 329 20.58 -19.06 -24.36
N GLY A 330 19.33 -18.76 -24.01
CA GLY A 330 19.00 -17.93 -22.85
C GLY A 330 19.51 -18.59 -21.57
N GLN A 331 20.15 -17.81 -20.71
CA GLN A 331 20.68 -18.22 -19.40
C GLN A 331 19.91 -17.59 -18.24
N GLY A 332 18.90 -16.77 -18.52
CA GLY A 332 17.98 -16.25 -17.52
C GLY A 332 16.92 -17.28 -17.11
N ASP A 333 16.02 -16.87 -16.23
CA ASP A 333 14.86 -17.65 -15.78
C ASP A 333 14.06 -18.20 -16.97
N TRP A 334 13.46 -19.38 -16.81
CA TRP A 334 12.76 -20.02 -17.91
C TRP A 334 11.40 -19.37 -18.14
N VAL A 335 10.95 -19.46 -19.39
CA VAL A 335 9.58 -19.11 -19.78
C VAL A 335 8.92 -20.29 -20.48
N SER A 336 7.62 -20.46 -20.28
CA SER A 336 6.84 -21.46 -21.01
C SER A 336 6.38 -20.94 -22.37
N ASP A 337 5.78 -21.83 -23.18
CA ASP A 337 4.96 -21.41 -24.30
C ASP A 337 3.86 -20.43 -23.83
N GLY A 338 3.47 -19.51 -24.71
CA GLY A 338 2.47 -18.47 -24.41
C GLY A 338 3.02 -17.20 -23.74
N VAL A 339 4.32 -17.14 -23.44
CA VAL A 339 5.00 -15.94 -22.91
C VAL A 339 5.76 -15.23 -24.03
N TYR A 340 5.48 -13.93 -24.20
CA TYR A 340 6.09 -13.08 -25.22
C TYR A 340 7.08 -12.13 -24.55
N TYR A 341 8.36 -12.49 -24.60
CA TYR A 341 9.39 -11.87 -23.77
C TYR A 341 10.36 -10.95 -24.54
N TYR A 342 10.15 -10.71 -25.84
CA TYR A 342 10.99 -9.83 -26.64
C TYR A 342 10.26 -8.52 -26.99
N PRO A 343 10.85 -7.34 -26.75
CA PRO A 343 12.22 -7.12 -26.25
C PRO A 343 12.37 -7.39 -24.75
N TRP A 344 13.54 -7.89 -24.33
CA TRP A 344 13.95 -7.99 -22.93
C TRP A 344 15.09 -7.01 -22.62
N LEU A 345 15.40 -6.82 -21.35
CA LEU A 345 16.48 -5.94 -20.90
C LEU A 345 17.85 -6.64 -20.81
N PHE A 346 18.91 -5.90 -21.11
CA PHE A 346 20.29 -6.38 -20.99
C PHE A 346 20.93 -6.09 -19.63
N GLU A 347 20.26 -5.29 -18.79
CA GLU A 347 20.62 -4.99 -17.41
C GLU A 347 19.33 -4.88 -16.57
N PRO A 348 19.38 -5.14 -15.25
CA PRO A 348 18.21 -5.01 -14.38
C PRO A 348 17.69 -3.57 -14.34
N ASN A 349 16.36 -3.41 -14.26
CA ASN A 349 15.76 -2.12 -13.95
C ASN A 349 16.19 -1.67 -12.54
N PRO A 350 16.52 -0.39 -12.36
CA PRO A 350 16.89 0.14 -11.06
C PRO A 350 15.62 0.48 -10.25
N ILE A 351 14.98 -0.53 -9.67
CA ILE A 351 13.77 -0.37 -8.86
C ILE A 351 14.15 0.18 -7.48
N VAL A 352 14.41 1.49 -7.46
CA VAL A 352 14.70 2.28 -6.26
C VAL A 352 13.53 3.23 -6.03
N LEU A 353 13.09 3.35 -4.78
CA LEU A 353 11.90 4.08 -4.40
C LEU A 353 12.24 5.20 -3.42
N VAL A 354 11.67 6.38 -3.60
CA VAL A 354 11.79 7.49 -2.65
C VAL A 354 10.46 7.76 -1.97
N ALA A 355 10.51 8.06 -0.68
CA ALA A 355 9.41 8.59 0.10
C ALA A 355 9.89 9.76 0.95
N ALA A 356 9.12 10.83 1.03
CA ALA A 356 9.45 12.00 1.85
C ALA A 356 8.21 12.49 2.59
N ARG A 357 8.37 12.85 3.87
CA ARG A 357 7.27 13.40 4.68
C ARG A 357 7.78 14.57 5.51
N PRO A 358 7.01 15.67 5.62
CA PRO A 358 7.38 16.74 6.51
C PRO A 358 7.14 16.29 7.96
N ALA A 359 7.94 16.81 8.90
CA ALA A 359 7.68 16.60 10.32
C ALA A 359 6.34 17.24 10.73
N GLU A 360 6.00 18.39 10.15
CA GLU A 360 4.76 19.11 10.38
C GLU A 360 4.16 19.59 9.05
N PRO A 361 2.83 19.57 8.87
CA PRO A 361 2.20 20.00 7.62
C PRO A 361 2.26 21.52 7.40
N THR A 362 2.65 22.29 8.43
CA THR A 362 2.73 23.76 8.38
C THR A 362 4.08 24.26 8.91
N VAL A 363 4.59 25.34 8.32
CA VAL A 363 5.83 26.00 8.73
C VAL A 363 5.65 27.51 8.69
N THR A 364 6.26 28.24 9.62
CA THR A 364 6.18 29.70 9.65
C THR A 364 7.24 30.33 8.75
N GLN A 365 6.95 31.51 8.18
CA GLN A 365 7.99 32.37 7.60
C GLN A 365 9.11 32.62 8.61
N GLY A 366 10.36 32.41 8.21
CA GLY A 366 11.54 32.46 9.09
C GLY A 366 11.77 31.20 9.92
N GLY A 367 10.90 30.19 9.82
CA GLY A 367 11.00 28.91 10.51
C GLY A 367 11.86 27.89 9.77
N GLU A 368 11.83 26.66 10.28
CA GLU A 368 12.53 25.51 9.68
C GLU A 368 11.53 24.42 9.28
N LEU A 369 11.64 23.97 8.03
CA LEU A 369 10.92 22.82 7.52
C LEU A 369 11.82 21.59 7.64
N GLU A 370 11.50 20.70 8.57
CA GLU A 370 12.15 19.40 8.68
C GLU A 370 11.40 18.36 7.83
N ILE A 371 12.16 17.58 7.07
CA ILE A 371 11.65 16.54 6.16
C ILE A 371 12.40 15.23 6.42
N GLY A 372 11.67 14.17 6.73
CA GLY A 372 12.18 12.81 6.71
C GLY A 372 12.14 12.27 5.28
N VAL A 373 13.29 11.83 4.76
CA VAL A 373 13.43 11.18 3.45
C VAL A 373 13.90 9.75 3.64
N ARG A 374 13.21 8.81 3.00
CA ARG A 374 13.57 7.40 2.93
C ARG A 374 13.74 7.01 1.48
N ILE A 375 14.80 6.27 1.18
CA ILE A 375 15.05 5.69 -0.14
C ILE A 375 15.30 4.20 0.04
N ASP A 376 14.49 3.39 -0.64
CA ASP A 376 14.53 1.94 -0.58
C ASP A 376 15.04 1.39 -1.92
N ASN A 377 16.08 0.56 -1.88
CA ASN A 377 16.50 -0.24 -3.02
C ASN A 377 15.79 -1.59 -2.96
N LEU A 378 14.88 -1.84 -3.88
CA LEU A 378 14.14 -3.10 -3.91
C LEU A 378 14.88 -4.21 -4.66
N THR A 379 15.94 -3.88 -5.39
CA THR A 379 16.65 -4.84 -6.24
C THR A 379 17.66 -5.68 -5.46
N ASP A 380 18.04 -6.82 -6.03
CA ASP A 380 19.14 -7.66 -5.52
C ASP A 380 20.56 -7.15 -5.86
N TYR A 381 20.65 -5.94 -6.43
CA TYR A 381 21.91 -5.31 -6.82
C TYR A 381 22.10 -3.99 -6.09
N ALA A 382 23.35 -3.59 -5.84
CA ALA A 382 23.61 -2.25 -5.35
C ALA A 382 23.25 -1.24 -6.44
N GLN A 383 22.48 -0.21 -6.09
CA GLN A 383 21.99 0.77 -7.06
C GLN A 383 22.64 2.13 -6.82
N PRO A 384 23.57 2.58 -7.71
CA PRO A 384 24.06 3.94 -7.71
C PRO A 384 23.10 4.86 -8.46
N PHE A 385 22.77 6.01 -7.87
CA PHE A 385 21.84 7.00 -8.44
C PHE A 385 22.15 8.41 -7.94
N TRP A 386 21.51 9.39 -8.57
CA TRP A 386 21.47 10.77 -8.09
C TRP A 386 20.13 11.06 -7.43
N ALA A 387 20.17 11.78 -6.31
CA ALA A 387 18.99 12.29 -5.62
C ALA A 387 19.00 13.83 -5.61
N LEU A 388 17.85 14.44 -5.85
CA LEU A 388 17.63 15.87 -5.68
C LEU A 388 16.23 16.16 -5.16
N THR A 389 16.03 17.38 -4.67
CA THR A 389 14.71 17.83 -4.23
C THR A 389 14.34 19.14 -4.89
N GLU A 390 13.04 19.38 -5.04
CA GLU A 390 12.50 20.58 -5.68
C GLU A 390 11.33 21.11 -4.87
N VAL A 391 10.99 22.38 -5.06
CA VAL A 391 9.77 22.95 -4.48
C VAL A 391 9.02 23.77 -5.52
N VAL A 392 7.71 23.56 -5.61
CA VAL A 392 6.78 24.40 -6.38
C VAL A 392 6.11 25.36 -5.43
N LEU A 393 6.21 26.65 -5.73
CA LEU A 393 5.65 27.75 -4.95
C LEU A 393 4.14 27.88 -5.20
N PRO A 394 3.41 28.66 -4.37
CA PRO A 394 1.98 28.92 -4.57
C PRO A 394 1.63 29.54 -5.94
N ASP A 395 2.57 30.27 -6.55
CA ASP A 395 2.44 30.87 -7.88
C ASP A 395 2.86 29.95 -9.03
N SER A 396 3.06 28.66 -8.74
CA SER A 396 3.56 27.62 -9.65
C SER A 396 5.03 27.78 -10.09
N THR A 397 5.79 28.71 -9.50
CA THR A 397 7.24 28.80 -9.75
C THR A 397 7.94 27.54 -9.22
N LEU A 398 8.74 26.89 -10.06
CA LEU A 398 9.57 25.75 -9.67
C LEU A 398 10.97 26.22 -9.24
N ILE A 399 11.41 25.81 -8.05
CA ILE A 399 12.80 25.93 -7.60
C ILE A 399 13.41 24.53 -7.62
N SER A 400 14.42 24.34 -8.48
CA SER A 400 15.16 23.08 -8.62
C SER A 400 16.65 23.33 -8.93
N PRO A 401 17.57 22.66 -8.23
CA PRO A 401 17.37 21.87 -7.02
C PRO A 401 17.26 22.77 -5.77
N VAL A 402 16.46 22.36 -4.78
CA VAL A 402 16.52 22.88 -3.41
C VAL A 402 17.69 22.22 -2.65
N VAL A 403 17.86 20.91 -2.82
CA VAL A 403 19.01 20.12 -2.33
C VAL A 403 19.45 19.19 -3.45
N GLY A 404 20.77 19.03 -3.60
CA GLY A 404 21.38 18.16 -4.60
C GLY A 404 21.70 18.85 -5.93
N PRO A 405 21.99 18.10 -6.99
CA PRO A 405 22.01 16.63 -7.03
C PRO A 405 23.14 16.02 -6.18
N VAL A 406 22.84 14.94 -5.45
CA VAL A 406 23.81 14.17 -4.65
C VAL A 406 23.89 12.76 -5.20
N HIS A 407 25.09 12.26 -5.46
CA HIS A 407 25.31 10.88 -5.87
C HIS A 407 25.30 9.97 -4.65
N LEU A 408 24.48 8.93 -4.68
CA LEU A 408 24.25 7.97 -3.61
C LEU A 408 24.34 6.55 -4.18
N SER A 409 24.54 5.58 -3.30
CA SER A 409 24.39 4.16 -3.60
C SER A 409 23.69 3.50 -2.42
N VAL A 410 22.72 2.63 -2.70
CA VAL A 410 22.03 1.84 -1.67
C VAL A 410 22.27 0.36 -1.96
N ASP A 411 22.70 -0.38 -0.94
CA ASP A 411 22.96 -1.81 -1.04
C ASP A 411 21.68 -2.62 -1.36
N PRO A 412 21.81 -3.87 -1.87
CA PRO A 412 20.68 -4.73 -2.19
C PRO A 412 19.66 -4.86 -1.06
N ALA A 413 18.37 -4.74 -1.36
CA ALA A 413 17.27 -4.87 -0.38
C ALA A 413 17.42 -4.00 0.89
N GLN A 414 18.22 -2.93 0.84
CA GLN A 414 18.42 -2.00 1.95
C GLN A 414 17.71 -0.67 1.72
N CYS A 415 17.60 0.12 2.78
CA CYS A 415 17.11 1.48 2.72
C CYS A 415 18.06 2.46 3.40
N ILE A 416 18.04 3.71 2.97
CA ILE A 416 18.65 4.83 3.67
C ILE A 416 17.54 5.78 4.12
N ALA A 417 17.64 6.27 5.36
CA ALA A 417 16.74 7.28 5.90
C ALA A 417 17.55 8.47 6.42
N ARG A 418 17.11 9.69 6.10
CA ARG A 418 17.76 10.94 6.51
C ARG A 418 16.74 12.01 6.85
N ARG A 419 17.12 12.93 7.73
CA ARG A 419 16.40 14.18 7.96
C ARG A 419 17.09 15.31 7.20
N ILE A 420 16.30 16.13 6.53
CA ILE A 420 16.75 17.33 5.80
C ILE A 420 15.99 18.51 6.39
N THR A 421 16.69 19.61 6.65
CA THR A 421 16.09 20.83 7.18
C THR A 421 16.27 21.97 6.19
N HIS A 422 15.21 22.72 5.93
CA HIS A 422 15.22 23.90 5.08
C HIS A 422 14.83 25.13 5.89
N HIS A 423 15.63 26.19 5.83
CA HIS A 423 15.22 27.48 6.37
C HIS A 423 14.23 28.16 5.43
N VAL A 424 13.03 28.47 5.93
CA VAL A 424 11.99 29.16 5.15
C VAL A 424 12.21 30.67 5.25
N PRO A 425 12.50 31.39 4.14
CA PRO A 425 12.76 32.82 4.22
C PRO A 425 11.59 33.63 4.79
N LEU A 426 11.87 34.73 5.49
CA LEU A 426 10.83 35.66 5.98
C LEU A 426 9.96 36.25 4.84
N ALA A 427 10.52 36.32 3.63
CA ALA A 427 9.83 36.83 2.44
C ALA A 427 9.13 35.73 1.61
N ALA A 428 9.17 34.46 2.03
CA ALA A 428 8.55 33.36 1.31
C ALA A 428 7.03 33.61 1.18
N PRO A 429 6.42 33.48 -0.02
CA PRO A 429 4.98 33.60 -0.19
C PRO A 429 4.21 32.73 0.80
N VAL A 430 3.15 33.27 1.41
CA VAL A 430 2.22 32.46 2.23
C VAL A 430 1.35 31.63 1.29
N GLY A 431 1.09 30.38 1.67
CA GLY A 431 0.22 29.48 0.91
C GLY A 431 0.78 28.06 0.83
N THR A 432 0.20 27.26 -0.07
CA THR A 432 0.54 25.86 -0.25
C THR A 432 1.72 25.69 -1.21
N TYR A 433 2.70 24.92 -0.77
CA TYR A 433 3.87 24.53 -1.54
C TYR A 433 3.78 23.03 -1.86
N VAL A 434 4.36 22.61 -2.98
CA VAL A 434 4.56 21.19 -3.29
C VAL A 434 6.05 20.88 -3.21
N TYR A 435 6.45 20.05 -2.26
CA TYR A 435 7.82 19.55 -2.16
C TYR A 435 7.96 18.25 -2.95
N ARG A 436 9.03 18.10 -3.71
CA ARG A 436 9.32 16.90 -4.51
C ARG A 436 10.69 16.34 -4.16
N ALA A 437 10.76 15.02 -3.99
CA ALA A 437 12.01 14.27 -3.94
C ALA A 437 12.10 13.40 -5.20
N LEU A 438 13.22 13.48 -5.91
CA LEU A 438 13.46 12.77 -7.16
C LEU A 438 14.74 11.93 -7.06
N ILE A 439 14.70 10.73 -7.60
CA ILE A 439 15.86 9.84 -7.73
C ILE A 439 15.98 9.31 -9.16
N GLY A 440 17.22 9.12 -9.62
CA GLY A 440 17.54 8.54 -10.93
C GLY A 440 18.85 9.07 -11.52
N ARG A 441 18.86 9.32 -12.82
CA ARG A 441 19.92 10.00 -13.57
C ARG A 441 19.35 11.31 -14.19
N PRO A 442 19.10 12.34 -13.37
CA PRO A 442 18.49 13.59 -13.82
C PRO A 442 19.38 14.33 -14.83
N PRO A 443 18.80 15.16 -15.72
CA PRO A 443 17.37 15.52 -15.74
C PRO A 443 16.47 14.53 -16.50
N ASP A 444 17.04 13.68 -17.35
CA ASP A 444 16.29 12.98 -18.40
C ASP A 444 15.74 11.60 -17.97
N ASP A 445 16.30 11.00 -16.93
CA ASP A 445 15.95 9.65 -16.48
C ASP A 445 15.62 9.67 -14.98
N ILE A 446 14.34 9.83 -14.65
CA ILE A 446 13.83 9.82 -13.28
C ILE A 446 13.21 8.46 -13.00
N TRP A 447 13.77 7.73 -12.04
CA TRP A 447 13.32 6.38 -11.68
C TRP A 447 12.12 6.41 -10.75
N ASP A 448 12.14 7.30 -9.75
CA ASP A 448 11.00 7.50 -8.85
C ASP A 448 10.92 8.96 -8.38
N ARG A 449 9.69 9.37 -8.06
CA ARG A 449 9.37 10.69 -7.54
C ARG A 449 8.35 10.57 -6.42
N TRP A 450 8.61 11.30 -5.34
CA TRP A 450 7.66 11.49 -4.26
C TRP A 450 7.30 12.96 -4.12
N GLU A 451 6.03 13.25 -3.83
CA GLU A 451 5.58 14.61 -3.56
C GLU A 451 4.62 14.70 -2.38
N PHE A 452 4.69 15.82 -1.66
CA PHE A 452 3.74 16.17 -0.61
C PHE A 452 3.52 17.68 -0.58
N GLN A 453 2.40 18.09 0.01
CA GLN A 453 2.08 19.49 0.24
C GLN A 453 2.40 19.91 1.67
N PHE A 454 2.86 21.15 1.82
CA PHE A 454 2.97 21.82 3.12
C PHE A 454 2.55 23.28 2.98
N GLU A 455 2.14 23.88 4.09
CA GLU A 455 1.69 25.28 4.11
C GLU A 455 2.73 26.18 4.78
N VAL A 456 3.09 27.29 4.12
CA VAL A 456 3.85 28.37 4.75
C VAL A 456 2.88 29.41 5.28
N ILE A 457 2.93 29.70 6.58
CA ILE A 457 2.08 30.69 7.26
C ILE A 457 2.88 31.90 7.75
N SER A 458 2.22 33.04 7.91
CA SER A 458 2.86 34.26 8.39
C SER A 458 3.38 34.09 9.82
N SER A 459 4.60 34.57 10.11
CA SER A 459 5.05 34.73 11.49
C SER A 459 4.12 35.76 12.17
N LYS A 460 3.36 35.37 13.21
CA LYS A 460 2.52 36.32 13.96
C LYS A 460 3.38 37.51 14.39
N SER A 461 3.00 38.73 14.01
CA SER A 461 3.68 39.92 14.55
C SER A 461 3.42 39.97 16.05
N SER A 462 4.46 39.83 16.86
CA SER A 462 4.41 40.24 18.26
C SER A 462 4.29 41.76 18.33
N ARG A 463 3.09 42.30 18.10
CA ARG A 463 2.75 43.65 18.56
C ARG A 463 2.20 43.51 19.96
N GLY A 464 2.96 44.06 20.91
CA GLY A 464 2.71 43.99 22.33
C GLY A 464 1.29 44.39 22.70
N THR A 465 0.75 43.64 23.65
CA THR A 465 -0.38 44.05 24.48
C THR A 465 0.07 45.29 25.27
N GLU A 466 -0.16 46.50 24.75
CA GLU A 466 -0.10 47.69 25.57
C GLU A 466 -1.32 47.68 26.50
N ILE A 467 -0.98 47.63 27.79
CA ILE A 467 -1.86 47.57 28.94
C ILE A 467 -2.73 48.84 28.98
N GLY A 468 -3.99 48.64 29.35
CA GLY A 468 -5.04 49.65 29.31
C GLY A 468 -4.86 50.85 30.24
N GLN A 469 -5.55 51.92 29.82
CA GLN A 469 -6.32 52.88 30.61
C GLN A 469 -5.78 53.27 31.99
N ARG A 470 -5.16 54.45 32.06
CA ARG A 470 -5.32 55.35 33.21
C ARG A 470 -6.53 56.26 32.96
N GLN A 471 -7.63 55.99 33.67
CA GLN A 471 -8.60 57.03 34.00
C GLN A 471 -7.97 57.92 35.07
N THR A 472 -7.88 59.22 34.79
CA THR A 472 -7.71 60.27 35.79
C THR A 472 -9.08 60.89 36.05
N MET A 473 -9.55 60.78 37.30
CA MET A 473 -10.15 61.92 38.00
C MET A 473 -9.07 62.53 38.89
#